data_AF-A0A7W1I4N6-F1
#
_entry.id   AF-A0A7W1I4N6-F1
#
_cell.length_a   1.000
_cell.length_b   1.000
_cell.length_c   1.000
_cell.angle_alpha   90.00
_cell.angle_beta   90.00
_cell.angle_gamma   90.00
#
_symmetry.space_group_name_H-M   'P 1'
#
loop_
_entity.id
_entity.type
_entity.pdbx_description
1 polymer ?
#
loop_
_entity_poly.entity_id
_entity_poly.type
_entity_poly.pdbx_seq_one_letter_code
_entity_poly.pdbx_strand_id
1 'polypeptide(L)'
;MVLNCDVLFQPVLLDDLLRSQHEDALLLEHRECAGAPYGDEEMKVKLRGGRVVDMSKDMDPAQADGENLGIVKFGATGATALVQIMDRLIAAGGTRDWAPKAFAAFAQTNDLFTVGTRGLPWIEIDFPEDYHRAVNEVLPAIERGSYEPLGAATSSRLASGLR
;
A
#
# COMPACT_ATOMS: atom_id res chain seq x y z
N MET A 1 -11.15 -2.98 5.46
CA MET A 1 -10.19 -2.22 4.63
C MET A 1 -10.10 -0.82 5.19
N VAL A 2 -8.91 -0.24 5.18
CA VAL A 2 -8.64 1.15 5.55
C VAL A 2 -7.93 1.80 4.37
N LEU A 3 -8.35 3.01 4.02
CA LEU A 3 -7.86 3.75 2.86
C LEU A 3 -7.76 5.23 3.26
N ASN A 4 -6.59 5.83 3.04
CA ASN A 4 -6.40 7.27 3.11
C ASN A 4 -7.19 7.96 1.98
N CYS A 5 -7.76 9.14 2.24
CA CYS A 5 -8.68 9.80 1.31
C CYS A 5 -8.02 10.77 0.32
N ASP A 6 -6.70 10.94 0.42
CA ASP A 6 -5.82 11.80 -0.37
C ASP A 6 -4.98 11.00 -1.39
N VAL A 7 -5.24 9.69 -1.55
CA VAL A 7 -4.47 8.83 -2.45
C VAL A 7 -5.20 8.64 -3.78
N LEU A 8 -4.55 9.04 -4.87
CA LEU A 8 -4.95 8.70 -6.23
C LEU A 8 -4.10 7.50 -6.71
N PHE A 9 -4.75 6.43 -7.19
CA PHE A 9 -4.05 5.20 -7.56
C PHE A 9 -4.72 4.48 -8.73
N GLN A 10 -3.94 3.68 -9.47
CA GLN A 10 -4.46 2.79 -10.51
C GLN A 10 -5.41 1.73 -9.91
N PRO A 11 -6.69 1.67 -10.31
CA PRO A 11 -7.69 0.75 -9.73
C PRO A 11 -7.28 -0.71 -9.57
N VAL A 12 -6.50 -1.26 -10.51
CA VAL A 12 -6.04 -2.66 -10.44
C VAL A 12 -5.21 -2.96 -9.18
N LEU A 13 -4.60 -1.95 -8.56
CA LEU A 13 -3.85 -2.11 -7.31
C LEU A 13 -4.76 -2.56 -6.17
N LEU A 14 -5.99 -2.02 -6.12
CA LEU A 14 -6.97 -2.44 -5.15
C LEU A 14 -7.43 -3.88 -5.44
N ASP A 15 -7.62 -4.24 -6.71
CA ASP A 15 -7.94 -5.62 -7.09
C ASP A 15 -6.83 -6.60 -6.69
N ASP A 16 -5.57 -6.24 -6.92
CA ASP A 16 -4.39 -7.01 -6.52
C ASP A 16 -4.37 -7.24 -4.99
N LEU A 17 -4.62 -6.18 -4.22
CA LEU A 17 -4.69 -6.26 -2.76
C LEU A 17 -5.82 -7.18 -2.29
N LEU A 18 -7.01 -7.03 -2.87
CA LEU A 18 -8.19 -7.82 -2.51
C LEU A 18 -8.01 -9.30 -2.88
N ARG A 19 -7.36 -9.60 -4.01
CA ARG A 19 -7.09 -10.97 -4.49
C ARG A 19 -5.90 -11.64 -3.82
N SER A 20 -5.07 -10.90 -3.08
CA SER A 20 -3.96 -11.47 -2.33
C SER A 20 -4.41 -12.63 -1.43
N GLN A 21 -3.65 -13.72 -1.47
CA GLN A 21 -3.84 -14.89 -0.60
C GLN A 21 -3.66 -14.57 0.89
N HIS A 22 -3.01 -13.44 1.20
CA HIS A 22 -2.83 -12.98 2.56
C HIS A 22 -4.08 -12.19 3.00
N GLU A 23 -4.69 -12.60 4.11
CA GLU A 23 -5.89 -11.93 4.65
C GLU A 23 -5.57 -10.50 5.11
N ASP A 24 -4.41 -10.33 5.74
CA ASP A 24 -3.90 -9.04 6.21
C ASP A 24 -2.73 -8.61 5.34
N ALA A 25 -2.90 -7.52 4.59
CA ALA A 25 -1.89 -7.01 3.68
C ALA A 25 -2.03 -5.49 3.45
N LEU A 26 -0.92 -4.82 3.13
CA LEU A 26 -0.90 -3.42 2.66
C LEU A 26 -0.35 -3.31 1.24
N LEU A 27 -0.70 -2.23 0.53
CA LEU A 27 -0.05 -1.86 -0.72
C LEU A 27 1.28 -1.16 -0.45
N LEU A 28 2.32 -1.59 -1.15
CA LEU A 28 3.69 -1.11 -0.97
C LEU A 28 4.32 -0.67 -2.28
N GLU A 29 4.79 0.58 -2.34
CA GLU A 29 5.76 1.00 -3.35
C GLU A 29 7.14 0.52 -2.89
N HIS A 30 7.77 -0.36 -3.67
CA HIS A 30 9.08 -0.87 -3.28
C HIS A 30 10.15 0.18 -3.52
N ARG A 31 11.16 0.22 -2.66
CA ARG A 31 12.30 1.09 -2.91
C ARG A 31 13.01 0.68 -4.19
N GLU A 32 13.04 1.57 -5.17
CA GLU A 32 13.85 1.40 -6.36
C GLU A 32 15.29 1.87 -6.11
N CYS A 33 16.29 1.11 -6.57
CA CYS A 33 17.70 1.46 -6.39
C CYS A 33 18.08 2.80 -7.06
N ALA A 34 17.32 3.24 -8.06
CA ALA A 34 17.54 4.49 -8.79
C ALA A 34 16.49 5.58 -8.46
N GLY A 35 15.59 5.31 -7.50
CA GLY A 35 14.55 6.24 -7.11
C GLY A 35 15.08 7.42 -6.28
N ALA A 36 14.26 8.46 -6.14
CA ALA A 36 14.52 9.53 -5.19
C ALA A 36 14.59 8.95 -3.76
N PRO A 37 15.43 9.50 -2.87
CA PRO A 37 15.41 9.11 -1.47
C PRO A 37 14.05 9.49 -0.85
N TYR A 38 13.55 8.65 0.07
CA TYR A 38 12.39 8.98 0.88
C TYR A 38 12.65 10.25 1.70
N GLY A 39 11.71 11.19 1.66
CA GLY A 39 11.66 12.36 2.52
C GLY A 39 11.05 12.07 3.89
N ASP A 40 10.55 13.13 4.54
CA ASP A 40 10.01 13.07 5.90
C ASP A 40 8.54 12.61 5.94
N GLU A 41 7.80 12.77 4.85
CA GLU A 41 6.35 12.48 4.83
C GLU A 41 6.06 10.99 4.56
N GLU A 42 6.93 10.31 3.84
CA GLU A 42 6.74 8.93 3.40
C GLU A 42 6.68 7.98 4.60
N MET A 43 5.62 7.17 4.63
CA MET A 43 5.44 6.12 5.62
C MET A 43 6.31 4.91 5.27
N LYS A 44 7.58 4.98 5.66
CA LYS A 44 8.61 3.98 5.36
C LYS A 44 8.30 2.66 6.04
N VAL A 45 8.52 1.56 5.32
CA VAL A 45 8.22 0.20 5.75
C VAL A 45 9.49 -0.66 5.70
N LYS A 46 9.71 -1.45 6.74
CA LYS A 46 10.72 -2.50 6.79
C LYS A 46 10.08 -3.88 6.65
N LEU A 47 10.68 -4.73 5.82
CA LEU A 47 10.21 -6.07 5.55
C LEU A 47 11.17 -7.16 6.06
N ARG A 48 10.60 -8.32 6.37
CA ARG A 48 11.34 -9.58 6.57
C ARG A 48 10.56 -10.75 6.00
N GLY A 49 11.02 -11.28 4.86
CA GLY A 49 10.36 -12.39 4.18
C GLY A 49 8.94 -12.03 3.68
N GLY A 50 8.77 -10.82 3.14
CA GLY A 50 7.49 -10.31 2.63
C GLY A 50 6.51 -9.79 3.69
N ARG A 51 6.84 -9.94 4.98
CA ARG A 51 6.06 -9.41 6.11
C ARG A 51 6.60 -8.07 6.57
N VAL A 52 5.70 -7.17 6.93
CA VAL A 52 6.02 -5.93 7.64
C VAL A 52 6.58 -6.27 9.01
N VAL A 53 7.74 -5.74 9.36
CA VAL A 53 8.33 -5.86 10.70
C VAL A 53 8.46 -4.52 11.42
N ASP A 54 8.45 -3.43 10.67
CA ASP A 54 8.43 -2.07 11.22
C ASP A 54 7.86 -1.08 10.19
N MET A 55 7.34 0.04 10.67
CA MET A 55 6.78 1.12 9.86
C MET A 55 6.80 2.44 10.63
N SER A 56 7.42 3.48 10.07
CA SER A 56 7.50 4.80 10.71
C SER A 56 7.93 5.89 9.72
N LYS A 57 7.47 7.13 9.90
CA LYS A 57 8.02 8.31 9.20
C LYS A 57 9.47 8.58 9.60
N ASP A 58 9.84 8.29 10.85
CA ASP A 58 11.16 8.54 11.43
C ASP A 58 12.21 7.46 11.09
N MET A 59 11.84 6.44 10.32
CA MET A 59 12.78 5.39 9.91
C MET A 59 13.87 5.98 9.01
N ASP A 60 15.13 5.58 9.22
CA ASP A 60 16.22 5.93 8.30
C ASP A 60 15.85 5.44 6.87
N PRO A 61 15.78 6.35 5.87
CA PRO A 61 15.49 5.98 4.49
C PRO A 61 16.38 4.86 3.95
N ALA A 62 17.63 4.76 4.44
CA ALA A 62 18.56 3.70 4.04
C ALA A 62 18.08 2.31 4.47
N GLN A 63 17.28 2.20 5.52
CA GLN A 63 16.77 0.95 6.07
C GLN A 63 15.43 0.54 5.45
N ALA A 64 14.66 1.49 4.91
CA ALA A 64 13.36 1.24 4.32
C ALA A 64 13.45 0.33 3.08
N ASP A 65 12.54 -0.65 3.00
CA ASP A 65 12.37 -1.53 1.84
C ASP A 65 11.27 -1.01 0.90
N GLY A 66 10.43 -0.10 1.38
CA GLY A 66 9.33 0.48 0.62
C GLY A 66 8.59 1.57 1.38
N GLU A 67 7.54 2.08 0.75
CA GLU A 67 6.59 3.04 1.30
C GLU A 67 5.17 2.47 1.26
N ASN A 68 4.45 2.65 2.37
CA ASN A 68 3.03 2.30 2.43
C ASN A 68 2.19 3.33 1.68
N LEU A 69 1.36 2.87 0.73
CA LEU A 69 0.45 3.72 -0.05
C LEU A 69 -0.73 4.31 0.74
N GLY A 70 -0.92 3.94 2.01
CA GLY A 70 -2.11 4.32 2.78
C GLY A 70 -3.33 3.42 2.53
N ILE A 71 -3.14 2.24 1.91
CA ILE A 71 -4.21 1.27 1.61
C ILE A 71 -3.91 -0.08 2.26
N VAL A 72 -4.77 -0.51 3.18
CA VAL A 72 -4.57 -1.73 3.98
C VAL A 72 -5.83 -2.59 4.02
N LYS A 73 -5.67 -3.87 3.76
CA LYS A 73 -6.68 -4.92 3.90
C LYS A 73 -6.43 -5.68 5.21
N PHE A 74 -7.50 -5.89 5.95
CA PHE A 74 -7.52 -6.79 7.10
C PHE A 74 -8.64 -7.80 6.92
N GLY A 75 -8.36 -9.07 7.21
CA GLY A 75 -9.36 -10.14 7.32
C GLY A 75 -10.24 -9.95 8.55
N ALA A 76 -11.21 -10.85 8.77
CA ALA A 76 -12.13 -10.74 9.91
C ALA A 76 -11.39 -10.82 11.26
N THR A 77 -10.47 -11.77 11.40
CA THR A 77 -9.64 -11.94 12.60
C THR A 77 -8.69 -10.76 12.78
N GLY A 78 -7.96 -10.38 11.70
CA GLY A 78 -7.04 -9.25 11.73
C GLY A 78 -7.72 -7.92 12.08
N ALA A 79 -8.91 -7.66 11.53
CA ALA A 79 -9.68 -6.46 11.85
C ALA A 79 -10.09 -6.41 13.33
N THR A 80 -10.48 -7.55 13.91
CA THR A 80 -10.80 -7.63 15.35
C THR A 80 -9.57 -7.34 16.20
N ALA A 81 -8.42 -7.92 15.85
CA ALA A 81 -7.16 -7.66 16.55
C ALA A 81 -6.71 -6.20 16.41
N LEU A 82 -6.86 -5.60 15.23
CA LEU A 82 -6.56 -4.19 14.99
C LEU A 82 -7.40 -3.27 15.89
N VAL A 83 -8.70 -3.50 16.01
CA VAL A 83 -9.58 -2.72 16.90
C VAL A 83 -9.10 -2.79 18.35
N GLN A 84 -8.76 -4.00 18.84
CA GLN A 84 -8.22 -4.15 20.19
C GLN A 84 -6.88 -3.44 20.39
N ILE A 85 -6.04 -3.38 19.34
CA ILE A 85 -4.78 -2.62 19.38
C ILE A 85 -5.06 -1.12 19.45
N MET A 86 -5.98 -0.62 18.63
CA MET A 86 -6.37 0.79 18.65
C MET A 86 -6.94 1.19 20.02
N ASP A 87 -7.81 0.37 20.61
CA ASP A 87 -8.37 0.61 21.94
C ASP A 87 -7.26 0.75 23.00
N ARG A 88 -6.25 -0.13 22.97
CA ARG A 88 -5.10 -0.06 23.87
C ARG A 88 -4.26 1.19 23.65
N LEU A 89 -3.99 1.58 22.39
CA LEU A 89 -3.24 2.79 22.07
C LEU A 89 -3.98 4.04 22.54
N ILE A 90 -5.29 4.11 22.31
CA ILE A 90 -6.15 5.21 22.77
C ILE A 90 -6.16 5.29 24.29
N ALA A 91 -6.34 4.16 24.99
CA ALA A 91 -6.32 4.09 26.45
C ALA A 91 -4.97 4.54 27.05
N ALA A 92 -3.87 4.33 26.32
CA ALA A 92 -2.54 4.81 26.69
C ALA A 92 -2.30 6.30 26.35
N GLY A 93 -3.31 7.01 25.84
CA GLY A 93 -3.25 8.44 25.52
C GLY A 93 -3.02 8.77 24.04
N GLY A 94 -2.92 7.77 23.17
CA GLY A 94 -2.63 7.90 21.73
C GLY A 94 -3.78 8.42 20.85
N THR A 95 -4.64 9.29 21.37
CA THR A 95 -5.87 9.75 20.65
C THR A 95 -5.60 10.58 19.39
N ARG A 96 -4.39 11.12 19.25
CA ARG A 96 -3.94 11.92 18.09
C ARG A 96 -2.85 11.23 17.28
N ASP A 97 -2.63 9.94 17.53
CA ASP A 97 -1.67 9.17 16.75
C ASP A 97 -2.22 8.84 15.37
N TRP A 98 -1.33 8.77 14.39
CA TRP A 98 -1.66 8.34 13.03
C TRP A 98 -2.04 6.86 12.99
N ALA A 99 -3.03 6.50 12.16
CA ALA A 99 -3.48 5.12 11.99
C ALA A 99 -2.34 4.11 11.68
N PRO A 100 -1.30 4.44 10.90
CA PRO A 100 -0.12 3.59 10.71
C PRO A 100 0.56 3.12 11.99
N LYS A 101 0.46 3.86 13.11
CA LYS A 101 0.96 3.41 14.41
C LYS A 101 0.25 2.13 14.89
N ALA A 102 -1.05 2.02 14.64
CA ALA A 102 -1.80 0.80 14.94
C ALA A 102 -1.41 -0.35 14.01
N PHE A 103 -1.08 -0.07 12.74
CA PHE A 103 -0.62 -1.09 11.79
C PHE A 103 0.79 -1.61 12.14
N ALA A 104 1.69 -0.72 12.55
CA ALA A 104 3.00 -1.08 13.06
C ALA A 104 2.88 -1.97 14.31
N ALA A 105 2.03 -1.59 15.27
CA ALA A 105 1.76 -2.40 16.46
C ALA A 105 1.09 -3.75 16.12
N PHE A 106 0.21 -3.79 15.12
CA PHE A 106 -0.38 -5.01 14.60
C PHE A 106 0.68 -5.96 14.06
N ALA A 107 1.60 -5.46 13.24
CA ALA A 107 2.69 -6.24 12.64
C ALA A 107 3.68 -6.83 13.66
N GLN A 108 3.74 -6.30 14.89
CA GLN A 108 4.56 -6.89 15.96
C GLN A 108 4.01 -8.21 16.50
N THR A 109 2.72 -8.47 16.33
CA THR A 109 2.02 -9.61 16.96
C THR A 109 1.20 -10.45 16.00
N ASN A 110 1.00 -9.98 14.77
CA ASN A 110 0.23 -10.63 13.72
C ASN A 110 1.01 -10.54 12.41
N ASP A 111 0.77 -11.47 11.50
CA ASP A 111 1.38 -11.42 10.18
C ASP A 111 0.68 -10.37 9.32
N LEU A 112 1.40 -9.30 8.97
CA LEU A 112 0.97 -8.30 7.99
C LEU A 112 1.87 -8.41 6.76
N PHE A 113 1.29 -8.77 5.61
CA PHE A 113 2.02 -8.93 4.36
C PHE A 113 1.95 -7.67 3.49
N THR A 114 2.66 -7.70 2.36
CA THR A 114 2.63 -6.61 1.38
C THR A 114 2.24 -7.11 -0.01
N VAL A 115 1.61 -6.22 -0.77
CA VAL A 115 1.33 -6.37 -2.19
C VAL A 115 2.00 -5.19 -2.89
N GLY A 116 2.96 -5.48 -3.77
CA GLY A 116 3.71 -4.44 -4.46
C GLY A 116 2.86 -3.69 -5.49
N THR A 117 3.12 -2.41 -5.69
CA THR A 117 2.50 -1.60 -6.76
C THR A 117 2.92 -2.02 -8.16
N ARG A 118 4.10 -2.66 -8.30
CA ARG A 118 4.70 -3.05 -9.57
C ARG A 118 4.95 -1.85 -10.50
N GLY A 119 5.21 -0.67 -9.93
CA GLY A 119 5.44 0.58 -10.66
C GLY A 119 4.18 1.15 -11.32
N LEU A 120 2.98 0.72 -10.90
CA LEU A 120 1.73 1.30 -11.38
C LEU A 120 1.51 2.69 -10.80
N PRO A 121 0.90 3.61 -11.57
CA PRO A 121 0.81 5.01 -11.18
C PRO A 121 -0.07 5.20 -9.94
N TRP A 122 0.46 5.94 -8.97
CA TRP A 122 -0.24 6.42 -7.79
C TRP A 122 0.45 7.70 -7.27
N ILE A 123 -0.23 8.43 -6.39
CA ILE A 123 0.29 9.61 -5.67
C ILE A 123 -0.57 9.91 -4.43
N GLU A 124 0.06 10.37 -3.34
CA GLU A 124 -0.58 11.03 -2.20
C GLU A 124 -0.63 12.54 -2.45
N ILE A 125 -1.79 13.17 -2.24
CA ILE A 125 -2.02 14.59 -2.57
C ILE A 125 -2.01 15.41 -1.27
N ASP A 126 -0.82 15.66 -0.74
CA ASP A 126 -0.60 16.43 0.50
C ASP A 126 -0.40 17.93 0.24
N PHE A 127 0.29 18.26 -0.85
CA PHE A 127 0.65 19.64 -1.19
C PHE A 127 0.06 20.09 -2.54
N PRO A 128 -0.04 21.41 -2.80
CA PRO A 128 -0.49 21.93 -4.09
C PRO A 128 0.29 21.38 -5.29
N GLU A 129 1.58 21.13 -5.12
CA GLU A 129 2.47 20.53 -6.13
C GLU A 129 2.03 19.10 -6.47
N ASP A 130 1.59 18.31 -5.49
CA ASP A 130 1.10 16.95 -5.71
C ASP A 130 -0.20 16.95 -6.48
N TYR A 131 -1.08 17.92 -6.21
CA TYR A 131 -2.30 18.10 -7.01
C TYR A 131 -1.96 18.38 -8.48
N HIS A 132 -0.98 19.26 -8.74
CA HIS A 132 -0.54 19.53 -10.10
C HIS A 132 0.07 18.29 -10.77
N ARG A 133 0.87 17.50 -10.06
CA ARG A 133 1.40 16.22 -10.57
C ARG A 133 0.28 15.21 -10.81
N ALA A 134 -0.69 15.12 -9.91
CA ALA A 134 -1.84 14.23 -10.03
C ALA A 134 -2.62 14.51 -11.32
N VAL A 135 -2.93 15.79 -11.60
CA VAL A 135 -3.69 16.20 -12.78
C VAL A 135 -2.88 16.06 -14.08
N ASN A 136 -1.60 16.44 -14.07
CA ASN A 136 -0.82 16.54 -15.32
C ASN A 136 -0.10 15.24 -15.69
N GLU A 137 0.20 14.38 -14.72
CA GLU A 137 1.08 13.21 -14.93
C GLU A 137 0.38 11.90 -14.54
N VAL A 138 -0.10 11.80 -13.30
CA VAL A 138 -0.55 10.53 -12.72
C VAL A 138 -1.92 10.10 -13.22
N LEU A 139 -2.93 10.98 -13.16
CA LEU A 139 -4.28 10.67 -13.67
C LEU A 139 -4.25 10.32 -15.17
N PRO A 140 -3.58 11.09 -16.05
CA PRO A 140 -3.46 10.71 -17.45
C PRO A 140 -2.75 9.35 -17.66
N ALA A 141 -1.79 8.99 -16.80
CA ALA A 141 -1.15 7.68 -16.86
C ALA A 141 -2.10 6.55 -16.44
N ILE A 142 -2.94 6.79 -15.42
CA ILE A 142 -3.99 5.86 -14.99
C ILE A 142 -5.00 5.62 -16.13
N GLU A 143 -5.49 6.67 -16.77
CA GLU A 143 -6.52 6.59 -17.81
C GLU A 143 -6.04 5.95 -19.12
N ARG A 144 -4.75 6.11 -19.46
CA ARG A 144 -4.17 5.48 -20.67
C ARG A 144 -3.86 4.00 -20.49
N GLY A 145 -3.62 3.58 -19.25
CA GLY A 145 -3.19 2.21 -18.95
C GLY A 145 -4.37 1.24 -18.93
N SER A 146 -4.18 0.07 -19.52
CA SER A 146 -5.05 -1.09 -19.28
C SER A 146 -4.20 -2.15 -18.58
N TYR A 147 -4.57 -2.49 -17.35
CA TYR A 147 -3.80 -3.39 -16.50
C TYR A 147 -4.69 -4.53 -16.00
N GLU A 148 -4.17 -5.75 -16.09
CA GLU A 148 -4.85 -6.94 -15.57
C GLU A 148 -4.43 -7.21 -14.12
N PRO A 149 -5.36 -7.68 -13.27
CA PRO A 149 -5.04 -8.08 -11.90
C PRO A 149 -4.05 -9.25 -11.84
N LEU A 150 -3.26 -9.28 -10.78
CA LEU A 150 -2.40 -10.40 -10.44
C LEU A 150 -3.23 -11.69 -10.31
N GLY A 151 -2.78 -12.75 -11.00
CA GLY A 151 -3.46 -14.05 -10.99
C GLY A 151 -4.70 -14.14 -11.88
N ALA A 152 -5.02 -13.12 -12.70
CA ALA A 152 -5.99 -13.27 -13.77
C ALA A 152 -5.45 -14.27 -14.82
N ALA A 153 -6.11 -15.42 -14.97
CA ALA A 153 -5.76 -16.38 -16.02
C ALA A 153 -5.97 -15.72 -17.39
N THR A 154 -4.92 -15.69 -18.22
CA THR A 154 -4.99 -15.21 -19.62
C THR A 154 -5.78 -16.20 -20.48
N SER A 155 -7.11 -16.16 -20.40
CA SER A 155 -7.97 -16.78 -21.40
C SER A 155 -8.13 -15.83 -22.58
N SER A 156 -7.17 -15.84 -23.52
CA SER A 156 -7.41 -15.57 -24.95
C SER A 156 -6.10 -15.35 -25.71
N ARG A 157 -5.66 -16.37 -26.46
CA ARG A 157 -4.98 -16.24 -27.77
C ARG A 157 -4.84 -17.60 -28.47
N LEU A 158 -5.94 -18.33 -28.65
CA LEU A 158 -6.02 -19.45 -29.60
C LEU A 158 -7.45 -19.57 -30.16
N ALA A 159 -7.88 -18.62 -30.99
CA ALA A 159 -9.03 -18.81 -31.89
C ALA A 159 -9.10 -17.72 -32.97
N SER A 160 -8.20 -17.75 -33.95
CA SER A 160 -8.48 -17.23 -35.31
C SER A 160 -7.36 -17.62 -36.27
N GLY A 161 -7.31 -18.91 -36.60
CA GLY A 161 -6.43 -19.46 -37.62
C GLY A 161 -7.09 -20.69 -38.25
N LEU A 162 -8.26 -20.51 -38.84
CA LEU A 162 -8.90 -21.44 -39.76
C LEU A 162 -10.06 -20.72 -40.47
N ARG A 163 -9.75 -20.13 -41.62
CA ARG A 163 -10.47 -20.23 -42.89
C ARG A 163 -9.68 -19.50 -43.98
#